data_AF-A0A1G9FAI4-F1
#
_entry.id   AF-A0A1G9FAI4-F1
#
_cell.length_a   1.000
_cell.length_b   1.000
_cell.length_c   1.000
_cell.angle_alpha   90.00
_cell.angle_beta   90.00
_cell.angle_gamma   90.00
#
_symmetry.space_group_name_H-M   'P 1'
#
loop_
_entity.id
_entity.type
_entity.pdbx_description
1 polymer ?
#
loop_
_entity_poly.entity_id
_entity_poly.type
_entity_poly.pdbx_seq_one_letter_code
_entity_poly.pdbx_strand_id
1 'polypeptide(L)'
;MTKDLSTMETLFQAMTDDMRANIEKLFNIAEKDKEKTAQLMNLVEHRIKFVSIESKRYWKPIINYSRCDKCKKCIEVCSKVYYFNNEKNRVEIKGENCELLCKDCQNVCKQDAIDLPNRKDMLDYFYIE
;
A
#
# COMPACT_ATOMS: atom_id res chain seq x y z
N MET A 1 20.34 -5.06 -5.91
CA MET A 1 20.06 -5.97 -7.04
C MET A 1 19.04 -5.28 -7.93
N THR A 2 19.44 -4.95 -9.16
CA THR A 2 18.53 -4.52 -10.22
C THR A 2 17.49 -5.61 -10.41
N LYS A 3 16.24 -5.32 -10.01
CA LYS A 3 15.15 -6.28 -10.08
C LYS A 3 14.83 -6.52 -11.55
N ASP A 4 14.97 -7.76 -11.98
CA ASP A 4 14.56 -8.20 -13.30
C ASP A 4 13.03 -8.20 -13.35
N LEU A 5 12.46 -7.06 -13.76
CA LEU A 5 11.03 -6.83 -13.97
C LEU A 5 10.52 -7.54 -15.22
N SER A 6 11.40 -8.18 -16.02
CA SER A 6 11.03 -8.76 -17.31
C SER A 6 9.94 -9.83 -17.18
N THR A 7 9.89 -10.60 -16.10
CA THR A 7 8.85 -11.63 -15.90
C THR A 7 7.47 -11.00 -15.66
N MET A 8 7.41 -9.91 -14.90
CA MET A 8 6.15 -9.19 -14.63
C MET A 8 5.70 -8.41 -15.85
N GLU A 9 6.62 -7.76 -16.55
CA GLU A 9 6.36 -7.13 -17.84
C GLU A 9 5.88 -8.17 -18.87
N THR A 10 6.51 -9.35 -18.92
CA THR A 10 6.11 -10.44 -19.84
C THR A 10 4.72 -10.96 -19.51
N LEU A 11 4.38 -11.13 -18.22
CA LEU A 11 3.03 -11.51 -17.78
C LEU A 11 2.01 -10.43 -18.15
N PHE A 12 2.32 -9.16 -17.92
CA PHE A 12 1.46 -8.03 -18.32
C PHE A 12 1.30 -7.93 -19.83
N GLN A 13 2.36 -8.18 -20.61
CA GLN A 13 2.35 -8.21 -22.07
C GLN A 13 1.66 -9.46 -22.64
N ALA A 14 1.58 -10.54 -21.86
CA ALA A 14 0.82 -11.73 -22.21
C ALA A 14 -0.68 -11.61 -21.88
N MET A 15 -1.10 -10.60 -21.11
CA MET A 15 -2.52 -10.28 -20.93
C MET A 15 -3.10 -9.77 -22.24
N THR A 16 -4.31 -10.19 -22.57
CA THR A 16 -5.02 -9.60 -23.72
C THR A 16 -5.27 -8.11 -23.47
N ASP A 17 -5.24 -7.31 -24.53
CA ASP A 17 -5.46 -5.86 -24.45
C ASP A 17 -6.78 -5.52 -23.75
N ASP A 18 -7.81 -6.35 -23.95
CA ASP A 18 -9.10 -6.22 -23.29
C ASP A 18 -9.00 -6.43 -21.77
N MET A 19 -8.19 -7.40 -21.33
CA MET A 19 -8.01 -7.70 -19.91
C MET A 19 -7.21 -6.59 -19.22
N ARG A 20 -6.19 -6.04 -19.88
CA ARG A 20 -5.44 -4.86 -19.40
C ARG A 20 -6.36 -3.64 -19.30
N ALA A 21 -7.14 -3.35 -20.33
CA ALA A 21 -8.07 -2.22 -20.36
C ALA A 21 -9.17 -2.33 -19.30
N ASN A 22 -9.66 -3.54 -19.02
CA ASN A 22 -10.66 -3.78 -17.98
C ASN A 22 -10.08 -3.60 -16.57
N ILE A 23 -8.85 -4.04 -16.34
CA ILE A 23 -8.14 -3.80 -15.07
C ILE A 23 -7.89 -2.31 -14.85
N GLU A 24 -7.41 -1.58 -15.87
CA GLU A 24 -7.23 -0.12 -15.80
C GLU A 24 -8.56 0.61 -15.52
N LYS A 25 -9.66 0.19 -16.18
CA LYS A 25 -11.00 0.73 -15.91
C LYS A 25 -11.45 0.46 -14.48
N LEU A 26 -11.25 -0.75 -13.96
CA LEU A 26 -11.60 -1.09 -12.57
C LEU A 26 -10.82 -0.24 -11.57
N PHE A 27 -9.51 -0.06 -11.77
CA PHE A 27 -8.69 0.78 -10.90
C PHE A 27 -9.11 2.26 -10.96
N ASN A 28 -9.40 2.80 -12.15
CA ASN A 28 -9.85 4.19 -12.32
C ASN A 28 -11.24 4.45 -11.73
N ILE A 29 -12.16 3.47 -11.79
CA ILE A 29 -13.49 3.58 -11.18
C ILE A 29 -13.38 3.52 -9.66
N ALA A 30 -12.59 2.59 -9.12
CA ALA A 30 -12.35 2.52 -7.68
C ALA A 30 -11.70 3.81 -7.15
N GLU A 31 -10.81 4.46 -7.90
CA GLU A 31 -10.17 5.69 -7.42
C GLU A 31 -11.15 6.85 -7.10
N LYS A 32 -12.31 6.90 -7.76
CA LYS A 32 -13.28 8.01 -7.63
C LYS A 32 -14.49 7.72 -6.74
N ASP A 33 -14.68 6.46 -6.33
CA ASP A 33 -15.89 6.01 -5.63
C ASP A 33 -15.52 5.04 -4.50
N LYS A 34 -15.76 5.46 -3.25
CA LYS A 34 -15.40 4.70 -2.05
C LYS A 34 -16.17 3.39 -1.93
N GLU A 35 -17.43 3.36 -2.37
CA GLU A 35 -18.27 2.17 -2.28
C GLU A 35 -17.82 1.12 -3.31
N LYS A 36 -17.56 1.56 -4.55
CA LYS A 36 -16.99 0.68 -5.58
C LYS A 36 -15.57 0.23 -5.25
N THR A 37 -14.78 1.07 -4.58
CA THR A 37 -13.49 0.63 -4.03
C THR A 37 -13.69 -0.54 -3.08
N ALA A 38 -14.59 -0.40 -2.11
CA ALA A 38 -14.83 -1.45 -1.11
C ALA A 38 -15.35 -2.75 -1.76
N GLN A 39 -16.26 -2.65 -2.72
CA GLN A 39 -16.75 -3.80 -3.49
C GLN A 39 -15.65 -4.48 -4.29
N LEU A 40 -14.80 -3.70 -4.98
CA LEU A 40 -13.64 -4.24 -5.69
C LEU A 40 -12.70 -4.95 -4.72
N MET A 41 -12.38 -4.33 -3.58
CA MET A 41 -11.51 -4.94 -2.58
C MET A 41 -12.08 -6.25 -2.06
N ASN A 42 -13.37 -6.34 -1.74
CA ASN A 42 -14.00 -7.60 -1.32
C ASN A 42 -13.85 -8.72 -2.37
N LEU A 43 -13.86 -8.38 -3.66
CA LEU A 43 -13.70 -9.34 -4.75
C LEU A 43 -12.25 -9.78 -4.95
N VAL A 44 -11.27 -8.91 -4.68
CA VAL A 44 -9.85 -9.17 -5.01
C VAL A 44 -8.98 -9.46 -3.78
N GLU A 45 -9.41 -9.13 -2.57
CA GLU A 45 -8.58 -9.22 -1.35
C GLU A 45 -8.02 -10.64 -1.13
N HIS A 46 -8.86 -11.66 -1.32
CA HIS A 46 -8.47 -13.07 -1.19
C HIS A 46 -7.59 -13.58 -2.34
N ARG A 47 -7.56 -12.83 -3.45
CA ARG A 47 -6.83 -13.16 -4.68
C ARG A 47 -5.49 -12.42 -4.76
N ILE A 48 -5.28 -11.41 -3.93
CA ILE A 48 -4.06 -10.64 -3.86
C ILE A 48 -3.03 -11.39 -3.00
N LYS A 49 -1.96 -11.86 -3.64
CA LYS A 49 -0.84 -12.54 -2.97
C LYS A 49 0.45 -11.74 -3.14
N PHE A 50 1.12 -11.42 -2.04
CA PHE A 50 2.46 -10.85 -2.09
C PHE A 50 3.39 -11.73 -2.92
N VAL A 51 4.17 -11.12 -3.83
CA VAL A 51 5.16 -11.83 -4.67
C VAL A 51 6.17 -12.59 -3.79
N SER A 52 6.52 -12.06 -2.61
CA SER A 52 7.35 -12.74 -1.63
C SER A 52 7.22 -12.14 -0.23
N ILE A 53 7.73 -12.85 0.78
CA ILE A 53 7.92 -12.29 2.14
C ILE A 53 8.78 -11.02 2.08
N GLU A 54 9.74 -10.97 1.16
CA GLU A 54 10.60 -9.82 0.95
C GLU A 54 9.84 -8.63 0.35
N SER A 55 8.88 -8.85 -0.56
CA SER A 55 8.02 -7.76 -1.08
C SER A 55 7.17 -7.13 0.03
N LYS A 56 6.70 -7.94 0.99
CA LYS A 56 5.98 -7.45 2.18
C LYS A 56 6.82 -6.51 3.06
N ARG A 57 8.15 -6.65 3.09
CA ARG A 57 9.05 -5.74 3.84
C ARG A 57 9.17 -4.35 3.21
N TYR A 58 8.91 -4.25 1.90
CA TYR A 58 8.94 -2.99 1.18
C TYR A 58 7.59 -2.27 1.23
N TRP A 59 6.50 -2.99 1.48
CA TRP A 59 5.18 -2.40 1.72
C TRP A 59 5.09 -1.85 3.14
N LYS A 60 5.53 -0.60 3.32
CA LYS A 60 5.45 0.10 4.60
C LYS A 60 5.26 1.61 4.39
N PRO A 61 4.65 2.31 5.35
CA PRO A 61 4.53 3.75 5.29
C PRO A 61 5.90 4.44 5.38
N ILE A 62 5.95 5.67 4.90
CA ILE A 62 7.07 6.60 5.07
C ILE A 62 6.56 7.78 5.89
N ILE A 63 7.31 8.19 6.92
CA ILE A 63 6.99 9.36 7.73
C ILE A 63 7.86 10.54 7.31
N ASN A 64 7.23 11.63 6.89
CA ASN A 64 7.89 12.92 6.74
C ASN A 64 8.02 13.60 8.11
N TYR A 65 9.20 13.50 8.71
CA TYR A 65 9.46 14.03 10.05
C TYR A 65 9.46 15.56 10.14
N SER A 66 9.59 16.29 9.03
CA SER A 66 9.47 17.77 9.07
C SER A 66 8.02 18.24 9.22
N ARG A 67 7.05 17.41 8.82
CA ARG A 67 5.61 17.67 8.97
C ARG A 67 4.99 17.02 10.21
N CYS A 68 5.57 15.93 10.69
CA CYS A 68 5.03 15.17 11.81
C CYS A 68 5.05 15.97 13.12
N ASP A 69 3.87 16.27 13.66
CA ASP A 69 3.67 16.96 14.94
C ASP A 69 3.68 16.02 16.15
N LYS A 70 3.91 14.71 15.91
CA LYS A 70 3.99 13.68 16.96
C LYS A 70 2.69 13.49 17.74
N CYS A 71 1.53 13.76 17.13
CA CYS A 71 0.20 13.61 17.76
C CYS A 71 -0.22 12.15 18.06
N LYS A 72 0.55 11.15 17.62
CA LYS A 72 0.35 9.70 17.90
C LYS A 72 -0.93 9.06 17.35
N LYS A 73 -1.78 9.77 16.61
CA LYS A 73 -3.01 9.19 16.00
C LYS A 73 -2.77 7.98 15.10
N CYS A 74 -1.64 7.92 14.40
CA CYS A 74 -1.26 6.75 13.61
C CYS A 74 -1.02 5.50 14.46
N ILE A 75 -0.56 5.65 15.71
CA ILE A 75 -0.40 4.55 16.67
C ILE A 75 -1.76 4.07 17.17
N GLU A 76 -2.69 5.00 17.42
CA GLU A 76 -4.06 4.68 17.87
C GLU A 76 -4.79 3.80 16.85
N VAL A 77 -4.68 4.12 15.56
CA VAL A 77 -5.31 3.34 14.49
C VAL A 77 -4.48 2.12 14.06
N CYS A 78 -3.16 2.12 14.28
CA CYS A 78 -2.28 1.07 13.75
C CYS A 78 -1.04 0.80 14.62
N SER A 79 -1.26 0.26 15.82
CA SER A 79 -0.19 -0.13 16.77
C SER A 79 0.68 -1.30 16.29
N LYS A 80 0.23 -2.04 15.27
CA LYS A 80 1.02 -3.11 14.62
C LYS A 80 2.18 -2.55 13.79
N VAL A 81 2.02 -1.36 13.22
CA VAL A 81 3.03 -0.71 12.35
C VAL A 81 3.80 0.37 13.10
N TYR A 82 3.15 1.14 13.97
CA TYR A 82 3.78 2.28 14.61
C TYR A 82 4.05 2.06 16.11
N TYR A 83 5.08 2.73 16.62
CA TYR A 83 5.30 2.92 18.05
C TYR A 83 5.88 4.32 18.30
N PHE A 84 5.85 4.76 19.56
CA PHE A 84 6.48 6.00 19.96
C PHE A 84 7.86 5.70 20.57
N ASN A 85 8.91 6.23 19.95
CA ASN A 85 10.26 6.19 20.48
C ASN A 85 10.43 7.36 21.46
N ASN A 86 10.48 7.05 22.77
CA ASN A 86 10.63 8.06 23.82
C ASN A 86 12.00 8.75 23.78
N GLU A 87 13.07 8.00 23.47
CA GLU A 87 14.44 8.53 23.43
C GLU A 87 14.62 9.57 22.33
N LYS A 88 14.06 9.29 21.14
CA LYS A 88 14.11 10.20 19.99
C LYS A 88 12.93 11.18 19.95
N ASN A 89 12.02 11.08 20.91
CA ASN A 89 10.77 11.85 21.00
C ASN A 89 10.04 11.92 19.64
N ARG A 90 9.76 10.77 19.01
CA ARG A 90 9.09 10.69 17.69
C ARG A 90 8.40 9.34 17.47
N VAL A 91 7.50 9.30 16.48
CA VAL A 91 6.90 8.05 15.99
C VAL A 91 7.91 7.30 15.11
N GLU A 92 7.98 5.97 15.21
CA GLU A 92 8.79 5.10 14.35
C GLU A 92 7.97 3.91 13.83
N ILE A 93 8.46 3.26 12.77
CA ILE A 93 7.78 2.18 12.04
C ILE A 93 8.46 0.83 12.32
N LYS A 94 7.67 -0.21 12.61
CA LYS A 94 8.12 -1.59 12.90
C LYS A 94 8.46 -2.43 11.66
N GLY A 95 8.10 -1.97 10.46
CA GLY A 95 8.59 -2.50 9.19
C GLY A 95 7.66 -3.46 8.44
N GLU A 96 7.26 -4.59 9.04
CA GLU A 96 6.71 -5.73 8.27
C GLU A 96 5.20 -5.98 8.45
N ASN A 97 4.53 -5.18 9.27
CA ASN A 97 3.14 -5.41 9.67
C ASN A 97 2.12 -4.50 8.98
N CYS A 98 2.50 -3.84 7.89
CA CYS A 98 1.57 -2.97 7.17
C CYS A 98 0.62 -3.82 6.32
N GLU A 99 -0.67 -3.59 6.52
CA GLU A 99 -1.72 -4.23 5.72
C GLU A 99 -1.74 -3.62 4.32
N LEU A 100 -2.02 -4.46 3.32
CA LEU A 100 -2.12 -4.01 1.95
C LEU A 100 -3.37 -3.14 1.81
N LEU A 101 -3.25 -2.01 1.11
CA LEU A 101 -4.35 -1.10 0.75
C LEU A 101 -5.07 -0.39 1.90
N CYS A 102 -4.79 -0.75 3.15
CA CYS A 102 -5.18 0.03 4.32
C CYS A 102 -4.58 1.44 4.23
N LYS A 103 -5.43 2.47 4.37
CA LYS A 103 -5.02 3.88 4.37
C LYS A 103 -5.33 4.61 5.67
N ASP A 104 -5.73 3.91 6.72
CA ASP A 104 -6.25 4.54 7.94
C ASP A 104 -5.24 5.47 8.60
N CYS A 105 -3.97 5.06 8.65
CA CYS A 105 -2.90 5.88 9.21
C CYS A 105 -2.63 7.14 8.36
N GLN A 106 -2.76 7.06 7.03
CA GLN A 106 -2.66 8.22 6.14
C GLN A 106 -3.88 9.14 6.33
N ASN A 107 -5.08 8.58 6.35
CA ASN A 107 -6.33 9.34 6.48
C ASN A 107 -6.46 10.09 7.84
N VAL A 108 -5.92 9.52 8.92
CA VAL A 108 -5.99 10.14 10.26
C VAL A 108 -4.91 11.23 10.47
N CYS A 109 -3.90 11.29 9.58
CA CYS A 109 -2.78 12.21 9.70
C CYS A 109 -3.16 13.61 9.21
N LYS A 110 -3.45 14.54 10.13
CA LYS A 110 -3.83 15.92 9.79
C LYS A 110 -2.70 16.78 9.20
N GLN A 111 -1.45 16.29 9.26
CA GLN A 111 -0.27 17.01 8.78
C GLN A 111 0.21 16.52 7.40
N ASP A 112 -0.49 15.56 6.79
CA ASP A 112 -0.05 14.89 5.56
C ASP A 112 1.43 14.45 5.64
N ALA A 113 1.77 13.84 6.77
CA ALA A 113 3.12 13.41 7.10
C ALA A 113 3.35 11.91 6.85
N ILE A 114 2.33 11.19 6.38
CA ILE A 114 2.38 9.74 6.15
C ILE A 114 2.06 9.45 4.68
N ASP A 115 3.05 8.90 3.98
CA ASP A 115 2.91 8.40 2.63
C ASP A 115 2.89 6.87 2.64
N LEU A 116 1.98 6.28 1.87
CA LEU A 116 1.93 4.84 1.61
C LEU A 116 2.36 4.59 0.16
N PRO A 117 2.94 3.41 -0.16
CA PRO A 117 3.26 3.07 -1.54
C PRO A 117 2.02 3.16 -2.44
N ASN A 118 2.19 3.61 -3.69
CA ASN A 118 1.06 3.91 -4.57
C ASN A 118 0.34 2.63 -5.03
N ARG A 119 -0.95 2.75 -5.36
CA ARG A 119 -1.72 1.71 -6.06
C ARG A 119 -1.21 1.37 -7.46
N LYS A 120 -0.42 2.23 -8.10
CA LYS A 120 0.29 1.87 -9.34
C LYS A 120 1.48 0.95 -9.06
N ASP A 121 2.24 1.24 -8.00
CA ASP A 121 3.42 0.45 -7.59
C ASP A 121 3.03 -0.87 -6.92
N MET A 122 1.79 -0.95 -6.42
CA MET A 122 1.06 -2.13 -5.91
C MET A 122 1.43 -3.40 -6.72
N LEU A 123 1.32 -3.35 -8.05
CA LEU A 123 1.54 -4.50 -8.95
C LEU A 123 2.99 -5.01 -8.95
N ASP A 124 3.95 -4.21 -8.47
CA ASP A 124 5.35 -4.64 -8.30
C ASP A 124 5.54 -5.51 -7.04
N TYR A 125 4.55 -5.53 -6.13
CA TYR A 125 4.66 -6.18 -4.81
C TYR A 125 3.71 -7.38 -4.61
N PHE A 126 2.67 -7.54 -5.44
CA PHE A 126 1.76 -8.69 -5.43
C PHE A 126 1.26 -9.06 -6.83
N TYR A 127 0.72 -10.27 -6.96
CA TYR A 127 -0.03 -10.73 -8.14
C TYR A 127 -1.49 -11.03 -7.74
N ILE A 128 -2.37 -11.04 -8.74
CA ILE A 128 -3.77 -11.48 -8.60
C ILE A 128 -3.84 -12.90 -9.18
N GLU A 129 -4.19 -13.88 -8.36
CA GLU A 129 -4.49 -15.26 -8.79
C GLU A 129 -5.89 -15.36 -9.39
#